data_AF-A0A1A8R105-F1
#
_entry.id   AF-A0A1A8R105-F1
#
_cell.length_a   1.000
_cell.length_b   1.000
_cell.length_c   1.000
_cell.angle_alpha   90.00
_cell.angle_beta   90.00
_cell.angle_gamma   90.00
#
_symmetry.space_group_name_H-M   'P 1'
#
loop_
_entity.id
_entity.type
_entity.pdbx_description
1 polymer ?
#
loop_
_entity_poly.entity_id
_entity_poly.type
_entity_poly.pdbx_seq_one_letter_code
_entity_poly.pdbx_strand_id
1 'polypeptide(L)' 'MKNQMIIGDDPKFRQICVQGICSLEIRKPGNFDGGVYTCRAKNDHGEAVVSCKLEVKQPANPDAEKK' A
#
# COMPACT_ATOMS: atom_id res chain seq x y z
N MET A 1 2.34 6.94 1.18
CA MET A 1 3.33 7.02 0.07
C MET A 1 3.64 5.60 -0.43
N LYS A 2 4.00 5.45 -1.70
CA LYS A 2 4.49 4.20 -2.31
C LYS A 2 5.80 4.49 -3.02
N ASN A 3 6.86 3.75 -2.69
CA ASN A 3 8.20 3.91 -3.28
C ASN A 3 8.65 5.39 -3.29
N GLN A 4 8.53 6.06 -2.14
CA GLN A 4 8.83 7.49 -1.96
C GLN A 4 7.95 8.47 -2.75
N MET A 5 6.95 8.00 -3.49
CA MET A 5 5.98 8.85 -4.19
C MET A 5 4.69 9.01 -3.37
N ILE A 6 4.14 10.22 -3.36
CA ILE A 6 2.83 10.49 -2.75
C ILE A 6 1.77 9.70 -3.53
N ILE A 7 0.91 9.01 -2.80
CA ILE A 7 -0.27 8.38 -3.40
C ILE A 7 -1.28 9.51 -3.59
N GLY A 8 -1.49 9.89 -4.85
CA GLY A 8 -2.42 10.95 -5.24
C GLY A 8 -3.89 10.54 -5.15
N ASP A 9 -4.75 11.37 -5.72
CA ASP A 9 -6.19 11.11 -5.82
C ASP A 9 -6.46 10.16 -7.00
N ASP A 10 -6.34 8.87 -6.74
CA ASP A 10 -6.61 7.79 -7.70
C ASP A 10 -7.69 6.88 -7.08
N PRO A 11 -8.80 6.60 -7.79
CA PRO A 11 -9.90 5.79 -7.27
C PRO A 11 -9.51 4.35 -6.88
N LYS A 12 -8.32 3.89 -7.31
CA LYS A 12 -7.71 2.63 -6.87
C LYS A 12 -7.29 2.65 -5.40
N PHE A 13 -6.84 3.79 -4.91
CA PHE A 13 -6.31 3.95 -3.56
C PHE A 13 -7.28 4.76 -2.71
N ARG A 14 -7.73 4.18 -1.60
CA ARG A 14 -8.57 4.90 -0.64
C ARG A 14 -7.82 5.04 0.68
N GLN A 15 -7.52 6.28 1.06
CA GLN A 15 -6.89 6.62 2.32
C GLN A 15 -7.98 7.00 3.33
N ILE A 16 -7.95 6.39 4.52
CA ILE A 16 -8.92 6.61 5.59
C ILE A 16 -8.14 6.93 6.86
N CYS A 17 -8.50 8.02 7.53
CA CYS A 17 -7.95 8.36 8.84
C CYS A 17 -9.11 8.65 9.80
N VAL A 18 -9.35 7.74 10.75
CA VAL A 18 -10.46 7.84 11.72
C VAL A 18 -9.95 7.45 13.09
N GLN A 19 -10.22 8.30 14.10
CA GLN A 19 -9.86 8.05 15.50
C GLN A 19 -8.38 7.68 15.71
N GLY A 20 -7.48 8.30 14.95
CA GLY A 20 -6.03 8.08 15.06
C GLY A 20 -5.50 6.86 14.30
N ILE A 21 -6.36 6.12 13.57
CA ILE A 21 -5.96 4.99 12.74
C ILE A 21 -5.92 5.43 11.27
N CYS A 22 -4.73 5.31 10.65
CA CYS A 22 -4.53 5.52 9.23
C CYS A 22 -4.53 4.19 8.47
N SER A 23 -5.47 4.04 7.55
CA SER A 23 -5.64 2.84 6.72
C SER A 23 -5.52 3.19 5.22
N LEU A 24 -4.87 2.32 4.46
CA LEU A 24 -4.78 2.40 3.00
C LEU A 24 -5.45 1.17 2.40
N GLU A 25 -6.52 1.37 1.63
CA GLU A 25 -7.18 0.34 0.85
C GLU A 25 -6.70 0.40 -0.62
N ILE A 26 -6.30 -0.75 -1.17
CA ILE A 26 -5.90 -0.91 -2.58
C ILE A 26 -6.97 -1.76 -3.27
N ARG A 27 -7.72 -1.16 -4.19
CA ARG A 27 -8.79 -1.85 -4.92
C ARG A 27 -8.21 -2.57 -6.13
N LYS A 28 -8.68 -3.81 -6.36
CA LYS A 28 -8.22 -4.68 -7.46
C LYS A 28 -6.68 -4.73 -7.54
N PRO A 29 -6.00 -5.24 -6.49
CA PRO A 29 -4.54 -5.27 -6.46
C PRO A 29 -3.99 -6.11 -7.61
N GLY A 30 -2.91 -5.64 -8.23
CA GLY A 30 -2.18 -6.32 -9.29
C GLY A 30 -0.67 -6.27 -9.04
N ASN A 31 0.09 -6.87 -9.96
CA ASN A 31 1.54 -7.04 -9.80
C ASN A 31 2.29 -5.72 -9.53
N PHE A 32 1.80 -4.62 -10.10
CA PHE A 32 2.40 -3.30 -9.93
C PHE A 32 2.11 -2.67 -8.58
N ASP A 33 1.19 -3.19 -7.78
CA ASP A 33 0.89 -2.68 -6.43
C ASP A 33 1.86 -3.18 -5.37
N GLY A 34 2.75 -4.11 -5.70
CA GLY A 34 3.89 -4.40 -4.85
C GLY A 34 4.78 -3.17 -4.67
N GLY A 35 5.45 -3.08 -3.51
CA GLY A 35 6.39 -2.00 -3.23
C GLY A 35 6.51 -1.66 -1.76
N VAL A 36 7.32 -0.66 -1.46
CA VAL A 36 7.48 -0.13 -0.11
C VAL A 36 6.44 0.96 0.12
N TYR A 37 5.53 0.71 1.06
CA TYR A 37 4.53 1.65 1.50
C TYR A 37 5.04 2.36 2.74
N THR A 38 4.74 3.65 2.85
CA THR A 38 5.14 4.46 4.00
C THR A 38 3.98 5.34 4.44
N CYS A 39 3.66 5.27 5.73
CA CYS A 39 2.73 6.16 6.41
C CYS A 39 3.54 7.18 7.23
N ARG A 40 3.18 8.46 7.09
CA ARG A 40 3.79 9.58 7.82
C ARG A 40 2.69 10.33 8.55
N ALA A 41 2.78 10.39 9.87
CA ALA A 41 1.95 11.23 10.72
C ALA A 41 2.77 12.45 11.14
N LYS A 42 2.24 13.65 10.96
CA LYS A 42 2.91 14.91 11.28
C LYS A 42 2.00 15.80 12.11
N ASN A 43 2.55 16.46 13.11
CA ASN A 43 1.93 17.55 13.85
C ASN A 43 2.95 18.70 14.06
N ASP A 44 2.59 19.72 14.82
CA ASP A 44 3.45 20.89 15.05
C ASP A 44 4.73 20.56 15.84
N HIS A 45 4.74 19.44 16.56
CA HIS A 45 5.84 19.03 17.43
C HIS A 45 6.80 18.05 16.76
N GLY A 46 6.41 17.47 15.61
CA GLY A 46 7.27 16.57 14.87
C GLY A 46 6.51 15.59 13.97
N GLU A 47 7.15 14.46 13.72
CA GLU A 47 6.62 13.43 12.84
C GLU A 47 7.02 12.02 13.25
N ALA A 48 6.16 11.08 12.88
CA ALA A 48 6.40 9.64 12.98
C ALA A 48 6.23 9.01 11.60
N VAL A 49 7.13 8.09 11.26
CA VAL A 49 7.17 7.40 9.96
C VAL A 49 7.24 5.90 10.18
N VAL A 50 6.43 5.16 9.45
CA VAL A 50 6.47 3.69 9.41
C VAL A 50 6.44 3.22 7.96
N SER A 51 7.25 2.21 7.66
CA SER A 51 7.34 1.63 6.31
C SER A 51 7.16 0.12 6.35
N CYS A 52 6.50 -0.43 5.34
CA CYS A 52 6.36 -1.87 5.15
C CYS A 52 6.46 -2.22 3.66
N LYS A 53 6.91 -3.45 3.36
CA LYS A 53 6.95 -3.98 1.99
C LYS A 53 5.68 -4.79 1.72
N LEU A 54 4.94 -4.42 0.68
CA LEU A 54 3.79 -5.17 0.18
C LEU A 54 4.23 -6.06 -0.99
N GLU A 55 3.90 -7.34 -0.91
CA GLU A 55 4.11 -8.32 -1.98
C GLU A 55 2.75 -8.85 -2.45
N VAL A 56 2.50 -8.76 -3.76
CA VAL A 56 1.27 -9.27 -4.38
C VAL A 56 1.55 -10.65 -4.94
N LYS A 57 0.91 -11.67 -4.37
CA LYS A 57 0.99 -13.05 -4.87
C LYS A 57 -0.04 -13.26 -5.97
N GLN A 58 0.39 -13.88 -7.06
CA GLN A 58 -0.56 -14.37 -8.06
C GLN A 58 -1.26 -15.62 -7.53
N PRO A 59 -2.53 -15.84 -7.89
CA PRO A 59 -3.15 -17.13 -7.68
C PRO A 59 -2.31 -18.20 -8.39
N ALA A 60 -2.08 -19.33 -7.72
CA ALA A 60 -1.38 -20.45 -8.34
C ALA A 60 -2.19 -20.90 -9.57
N ASN A 61 -1.56 -20.89 -10.75
CA ASN A 61 -2.12 -21.57 -11.91
C ASN A 61 -1.96 -23.07 -11.68
N PRO A 62 -3.05 -23.84 -11.50
CA PRO A 62 -2.96 -25.28 -11.25
C PRO A 62 -2.32 -26.06 -12.42
N ASP A 63 -2.23 -25.46 -13.61
CA ASP A 63 -1.67 -26.09 -14.82
C ASP A 63 -0.16 -25.83 -15.05
N ALA A 64 0.50 -25.03 -14.21
CA ALA A 64 1.92 -24.67 -14.40
C ALA A 64 2.91 -25.74 -13.90
N GLU A 65 2.46 -26.73 -13.12
CA GLU A 65 3.30 -27.77 -12.51
C GLU A 65 3.47 -29.03 -13.39
N LYS A 66 2.97 -29.00 -14.64
CA LYS A 66 2.98 -30.13 -15.58
C LYS A 66 3.99 -30.02 -16.74
N LYS A 67 5.09 -29.30 -16.57
CA LYS A 67 6.19 -29.24 -17.56
C LYS A 67 7.46 -29.91 -17.05
#